data_AF-B7PFB5-F1
#
_entry.id   AF-B7PFB5-F1
#
_cell.length_a   1.000
_cell.length_b   1.000
_cell.length_c   1.000
_cell.angle_alpha   90.00
_cell.angle_beta   90.00
_cell.angle_gamma   90.00
#
_symmetry.space_group_name_H-M   'P 1'
#
loop_
_entity.id
_entity.type
_entity.pdbx_description
1 polymer ?
#
loop_
_entity_poly.entity_id
_entity_poly.type
_entity_poly.pdbx_seq_one_letter_code
_entity_poly.pdbx_strand_id
1 'polypeptide(L)'
;MNQSVDPCENFYDFACGGWVHRHPIPEDRPSVSQFSLIWDQLKAQLRSLVEKPPQDSEPGFIHKMKHMYRSCLNTSLIDSYAEEPLQRVLRALGGWPVVEGPGWDASRFHWLDALIQYRNFGYSHNTLLALVVVPDFRNNTRFIIFVSKRRFREQF
;
A
#
# COMPACT_ATOMS: atom_id res chain seq x y z
N MET A 1 -0.39 23.16 -24.10
CA MET A 1 0.45 23.46 -25.27
C MET A 1 1.29 24.70 -25.02
N ASN A 2 2.53 24.67 -25.49
CA ASN A 2 3.46 25.78 -25.63
C ASN A 2 3.73 25.99 -27.14
N GLN A 3 3.02 26.92 -27.77
CA GLN A 3 3.13 27.15 -29.22
C GLN A 3 4.43 27.85 -29.64
N SER A 4 5.27 28.25 -28.68
CA SER A 4 6.55 28.92 -28.97
C SER A 4 7.68 27.94 -29.29
N VAL A 5 7.44 26.63 -29.16
CA VAL A 5 8.40 25.56 -29.43
C VAL A 5 8.02 24.82 -30.70
N ASP A 6 8.99 24.52 -31.55
CA ASP A 6 8.76 23.71 -32.76
C ASP A 6 8.42 22.26 -32.36
N PRO A 7 7.24 21.73 -32.77
CA PRO A 7 6.87 20.34 -32.48
C PRO A 7 7.84 19.30 -33.07
N CYS A 8 8.57 19.62 -34.15
CA CYS A 8 9.55 18.73 -34.77
C CYS A 8 10.82 18.58 -33.90
N GLU A 9 11.16 19.60 -33.11
CA GLU A 9 12.34 19.62 -32.23
C GLU A 9 12.01 19.08 -30.83
N ASN A 10 10.88 19.49 -30.25
CA ASN A 10 10.44 19.03 -28.93
C ASN A 10 8.92 18.97 -28.82
N PHE A 11 8.36 17.88 -29.33
CA PHE A 11 6.92 17.62 -29.31
C PHE A 11 6.34 17.61 -27.88
N TYR A 12 7.10 17.13 -26.90
CA TYR A 12 6.63 17.06 -25.51
C TYR A 12 6.39 18.47 -24.95
N ASP A 13 7.34 19.39 -25.08
CA ASP A 13 7.15 20.75 -24.58
C ASP A 13 6.08 21.50 -25.39
N PHE A 14 6.06 21.32 -26.71
CA PHE A 14 4.99 21.87 -27.55
C PHE A 14 3.59 21.45 -27.07
N ALA A 15 3.37 20.15 -26.82
CA ALA A 15 2.07 19.65 -26.38
C ALA A 15 1.79 19.97 -24.90
N CYS A 16 2.75 19.72 -24.01
CA CYS A 16 2.57 19.65 -22.56
C CYS A 16 3.19 20.81 -21.78
N GLY A 17 4.14 21.57 -22.33
CA GLY A 17 4.92 22.59 -21.62
C GLY A 17 4.05 23.62 -20.89
N GLY A 18 3.03 24.14 -21.58
CA GLY A 18 2.06 25.04 -20.95
C GLY A 18 1.25 24.42 -19.81
N TRP A 19 1.05 23.09 -19.79
CA TRP A 19 0.41 22.40 -18.67
C TRP A 19 1.38 22.24 -17.49
N VAL A 20 2.64 21.85 -17.76
CA VAL A 20 3.70 21.70 -16.75
C VAL A 20 3.89 23.00 -15.97
N HIS A 21 3.94 24.15 -16.65
CA HIS A 21 4.05 25.45 -15.98
C HIS A 21 2.88 25.79 -15.07
N ARG A 22 1.67 25.31 -15.37
CA ARG A 22 0.46 25.58 -14.57
C ARG A 22 0.22 24.57 -13.46
N HIS A 23 0.92 23.44 -13.46
CA HIS A 23 0.72 22.34 -12.52
C HIS A 23 2.05 21.96 -11.88
N PRO A 24 2.62 22.85 -11.04
CA PRO A 24 3.80 22.50 -10.25
C PRO A 24 3.50 21.32 -9.34
N ILE A 25 4.53 20.54 -9.03
CA ILE A 25 4.40 19.40 -8.12
C ILE A 25 4.19 19.93 -6.69
N PRO A 26 3.08 19.61 -6.02
CA PRO A 26 2.83 20.03 -4.65
C PRO A 26 3.66 19.20 -3.66
N GLU A 27 3.84 19.71 -2.44
CA GLU A 27 4.70 19.09 -1.42
C GLU A 27 4.25 17.68 -1.00
N ASP A 28 2.95 17.38 -1.11
CA ASP A 28 2.37 16.10 -0.75
C ASP A 28 2.59 15.01 -1.82
N ARG A 29 3.27 15.32 -2.93
CA ARG A 29 3.37 14.41 -4.08
C ARG A 29 4.78 14.36 -4.67
N PRO A 30 5.22 13.18 -5.13
CA PRO A 30 6.48 13.06 -5.87
C PRO A 30 6.35 13.47 -7.34
N SER A 31 5.14 13.51 -7.90
CA SER A 31 4.89 13.88 -9.29
C SER A 31 3.42 14.27 -9.54
N VAL A 32 3.18 15.02 -10.62
CA VAL A 32 1.83 15.38 -11.10
C VAL A 32 1.75 15.08 -12.59
N SER A 33 0.61 14.53 -12.98
CA SER A 33 0.26 14.25 -14.37
C SER A 33 -1.24 14.46 -14.57
N GLN A 34 -1.70 14.40 -15.82
CA GLN A 34 -3.14 14.35 -16.13
C GLN A 34 -3.83 13.18 -15.40
N PHE A 35 -3.18 12.02 -15.33
CA PHE A 35 -3.71 10.87 -14.59
C PHE A 35 -3.87 11.17 -13.11
N SER A 36 -2.93 11.91 -12.50
CA SER A 36 -3.03 12.30 -11.09
C SER A 36 -4.30 13.11 -10.82
N LEU A 37 -4.67 14.02 -11.72
CA LEU A 37 -5.90 14.82 -11.62
C LEU A 37 -7.16 13.95 -11.73
N ILE A 38 -7.17 13.01 -12.68
CA ILE A 38 -8.27 12.04 -12.82
C ILE A 38 -8.39 11.17 -11.56
N TRP A 39 -7.26 10.72 -11.01
CA TRP A 39 -7.23 9.95 -9.76
C TRP A 39 -7.77 10.74 -8.58
N ASP A 40 -7.49 12.04 -8.48
CA ASP A 40 -8.04 12.89 -7.42
C ASP A 40 -9.55 13.04 -7.55
N GLN A 41 -10.05 13.28 -8.76
CA GLN A 41 -11.48 13.36 -9.02
C GLN A 41 -12.18 12.04 -8.67
N LEU A 42 -11.60 10.91 -9.08
CA LEU A 42 -12.12 9.58 -8.73
C LEU A 42 -12.15 9.37 -7.21
N LYS A 43 -11.06 9.70 -6.51
CA LYS A 43 -10.99 9.58 -5.04
C LYS A 43 -12.04 10.46 -4.37
N ALA A 44 -12.27 11.68 -4.85
CA ALA A 44 -13.30 12.57 -4.32
C ALA A 44 -14.71 11.98 -4.49
N GLN A 45 -15.00 11.38 -5.65
CA GLN A 45 -16.26 10.69 -5.89
C GLN A 45 -16.42 9.46 -4.98
N LEU A 46 -15.40 8.60 -4.90
CA LEU A 46 -15.42 7.42 -4.02
C LEU A 46 -15.61 7.80 -2.55
N ARG A 47 -14.89 8.83 -2.09
CA ARG A 47 -15.04 9.38 -0.74
C ARG A 47 -16.48 9.77 -0.43
N SER A 48 -17.15 10.45 -1.37
CA SER A 48 -18.56 10.84 -1.21
C SER A 48 -19.53 9.65 -1.06
N LEU A 49 -19.17 8.48 -1.58
CA LEU A 49 -19.96 7.26 -1.46
C LEU A 49 -19.69 6.54 -0.14
N VAL A 50 -18.42 6.46 0.26
CA VAL A 50 -18.00 5.69 1.44
C VAL A 50 -18.30 6.43 2.75
N GLU A 51 -18.34 7.77 2.74
CA GLU A 51 -18.65 8.56 3.93
C GLU A 51 -20.12 8.48 4.37
N LYS A 52 -21.03 8.23 3.41
CA LYS A 52 -22.45 8.08 3.69
C LYS A 52 -22.70 6.96 4.71
N PRO A 53 -23.70 7.10 5.60
CA PRO A 53 -24.11 6.00 6.47
C PRO A 53 -24.43 4.73 5.67
N PRO A 54 -24.11 3.55 6.21
CA PRO A 54 -24.62 2.30 5.67
C PRO A 54 -26.14 2.36 5.56
N GLN A 55 -26.70 1.88 4.45
CA GLN A 55 -28.13 1.75 4.25
C GLN A 55 -28.54 0.29 4.37
N ASP A 56 -29.75 0.01 4.86
CA ASP A 56 -30.23 -1.36 5.06
C ASP A 56 -30.33 -2.15 3.74
N SER A 57 -30.53 -1.45 2.62
CA SER A 57 -30.54 -2.04 1.28
C SER A 57 -29.15 -2.41 0.74
N GLU A 58 -28.07 -1.97 1.38
CA GLU A 58 -26.71 -2.25 0.92
C GLU A 58 -26.23 -3.63 1.36
N PRO A 59 -25.50 -4.37 0.50
CA PRO A 59 -24.88 -5.62 0.89
C PRO A 59 -23.89 -5.46 2.05
N GLY A 60 -23.72 -6.50 2.87
CA GLY A 60 -22.85 -6.46 4.05
C GLY A 60 -21.37 -6.15 3.75
N PHE A 61 -20.87 -6.41 2.54
CA PHE A 61 -19.50 -6.02 2.17
C PHE A 61 -19.34 -4.49 2.03
N ILE A 62 -20.38 -3.77 1.62
CA ILE A 62 -20.39 -2.31 1.58
C ILE A 62 -20.36 -1.74 3.00
N HIS A 63 -21.12 -2.34 3.91
CA HIS A 63 -21.10 -1.96 5.33
C HIS A 63 -19.69 -2.11 5.90
N LYS A 64 -19.05 -3.27 5.72
CA LYS A 64 -17.66 -3.51 6.16
C LYS A 64 -16.68 -2.48 5.59
N MET A 65 -16.78 -2.18 4.29
CA MET A 65 -15.94 -1.16 3.63
C MET A 65 -16.14 0.22 4.27
N LYS A 66 -17.39 0.65 4.50
CA LYS A 66 -17.71 1.94 5.15
C LYS A 66 -17.20 2.01 6.59
N HIS A 67 -17.37 0.94 7.37
CA HIS A 67 -16.84 0.86 8.73
C HIS A 67 -15.32 0.91 8.76
N MET A 68 -14.64 0.20 7.86
CA MET A 68 -13.18 0.24 7.73
C MET A 68 -12.66 1.63 7.37
N TYR A 69 -13.35 2.33 6.47
CA TYR A 69 -13.00 3.72 6.13
C TYR A 69 -13.15 4.64 7.33
N ARG A 70 -14.24 4.52 8.10
CA ARG A 70 -14.47 5.32 9.32
C ARG A 70 -13.46 5.05 10.42
N SER A 71 -13.07 3.79 10.62
CA SER A 71 -12.03 3.45 11.61
C SER A 71 -10.68 4.05 11.23
N CYS A 72 -10.35 4.08 9.93
CA CYS A 72 -9.12 4.69 9.41
C CYS A 72 -9.07 6.21 9.64
N LEU A 73 -10.21 6.91 9.59
CA LEU A 73 -10.28 8.36 9.80
C LEU A 73 -10.31 8.79 11.27
N ASN A 74 -10.60 7.88 12.21
CA ASN A 74 -10.71 8.23 13.61
C ASN A 74 -9.33 8.32 14.29
N THR A 75 -8.59 9.38 13.98
CA THR A 75 -7.24 9.61 14.51
C THR A 75 -7.23 9.71 16.03
N SER A 76 -8.24 10.31 16.66
CA SER A 76 -8.32 10.39 18.12
C SER A 76 -8.36 9.01 18.79
N LEU A 77 -9.05 8.04 18.20
CA LEU A 77 -9.06 6.67 18.70
C LEU A 77 -7.75 5.93 18.37
N ILE A 78 -7.15 6.19 17.19
CA ILE A 78 -5.85 5.63 16.84
C ILE A 78 -4.77 6.11 17.82
N ASP A 79 -4.76 7.40 18.13
CA ASP A 79 -3.81 8.03 19.05
C ASP A 79 -3.98 7.53 20.48
N SER A 80 -5.22 7.23 20.91
CA SER A 80 -5.46 6.70 22.26
C SER A 80 -4.95 5.27 22.46
N TYR A 81 -4.80 4.48 21.39
CA TYR A 81 -4.17 3.16 21.46
C TYR A 81 -2.64 3.22 21.52
N ALA A 82 -2.05 4.35 21.12
CA ALA A 82 -0.59 4.52 21.02
C ALA A 82 0.08 3.32 20.32
N GLU A 83 1.19 2.82 20.84
CA GLU A 83 1.94 1.69 20.28
C GLU A 83 1.42 0.30 20.68
N GLU A 84 0.40 0.21 21.54
CA GLU A 84 -0.06 -1.06 22.11
C GLU A 84 -0.42 -2.12 21.05
N PRO A 85 -1.17 -1.78 19.96
CA PRO A 85 -1.50 -2.75 18.92
C PRO A 85 -0.25 -3.31 18.23
N LEU A 86 0.75 -2.45 17.98
CA LEU A 86 2.01 -2.86 17.36
C LEU A 86 2.79 -3.79 18.29
N GLN A 87 2.93 -3.45 19.56
CA GLN A 87 3.63 -4.29 20.53
C GLN A 87 2.98 -5.68 20.67
N ARG A 88 1.63 -5.74 20.65
CA ARG A 88 0.89 -7.00 20.70
C ARG A 88 1.21 -7.88 19.51
N VAL A 89 1.22 -7.31 18.30
CA VAL A 89 1.60 -8.02 17.08
C VAL A 89 3.05 -8.49 17.15
N LEU A 90 3.99 -7.62 17.53
CA LEU A 90 5.41 -7.98 17.61
C LEU A 90 5.66 -9.16 18.56
N ARG A 91 5.05 -9.14 19.75
CA ARG A 91 5.13 -10.26 20.70
C ARG A 91 4.59 -11.57 20.11
N ALA A 92 3.47 -11.50 19.36
CA ALA A 92 2.90 -12.68 18.69
C ALA A 92 3.76 -13.20 17.53
N LEU A 93 4.61 -12.35 16.94
CA LEU A 93 5.53 -12.69 15.85
C LEU A 93 6.91 -13.17 16.34
N GLY A 94 7.09 -13.39 17.65
CA GLY A 94 8.36 -13.84 18.24
C GLY A 94 9.27 -12.70 18.71
N GLY A 95 8.71 -11.49 18.85
CA GLY A 95 9.40 -10.34 19.41
C GLY A 95 10.27 -9.57 18.41
N TRP A 96 10.83 -8.45 18.87
CA TRP A 96 11.79 -7.66 18.10
C TRP A 96 13.07 -7.42 18.92
N PRO A 97 14.20 -8.09 18.57
CA PRO A 97 15.43 -8.04 19.37
C PRO A 97 15.92 -6.64 19.74
N VAL A 98 15.78 -5.66 18.85
CA VAL A 98 16.24 -4.28 19.10
C VAL A 98 15.41 -3.55 20.16
N VAL A 99 14.13 -3.93 20.31
CA VAL A 99 13.20 -3.32 21.27
C VAL A 99 13.30 -4.02 22.62
N GLU A 100 13.42 -5.35 22.60
CA GLU A 100 13.43 -6.19 23.82
C GLU A 100 14.83 -6.36 24.42
N GLY A 101 15.88 -6.13 23.63
CA GLY A 101 17.27 -6.14 24.08
C GLY A 101 17.64 -7.48 24.74
N PRO A 102 18.28 -7.47 25.93
CA PRO A 102 18.66 -8.68 26.65
C PRO A 102 17.49 -9.60 27.03
N GLY A 103 16.25 -9.10 27.02
CA GLY A 103 15.05 -9.90 27.30
C GLY A 103 14.62 -10.80 26.14
N TRP A 104 15.19 -10.60 24.95
CA TRP A 104 14.86 -11.40 23.76
C TRP A 104 15.71 -12.66 23.68
N ASP A 105 15.06 -13.82 23.66
CA ASP A 105 15.71 -15.13 23.60
C ASP A 105 15.78 -15.66 22.17
N ALA A 106 16.98 -15.56 21.59
CA ALA A 106 17.26 -16.05 20.24
C ALA A 106 16.98 -17.55 20.05
N SER A 107 17.11 -18.35 21.11
CA SER A 107 16.92 -19.81 21.02
C SER A 107 15.46 -20.19 20.77
N ARG A 108 14.52 -19.30 21.12
CA ARG A 108 13.07 -19.49 20.93
C ARG A 108 12.56 -18.99 19.59
N PHE A 109 13.42 -18.36 18.79
CA PHE A 109 13.03 -17.78 17.52
C PHE A 109 13.30 -18.72 16.35
N HIS A 110 12.24 -19.08 15.62
CA HIS A 110 12.33 -19.82 14.37
C HIS A 110 11.76 -18.98 13.22
N TRP A 111 12.61 -18.67 12.24
CA TRP A 111 12.26 -17.75 11.17
C TRP A 111 11.10 -18.25 10.29
N LEU A 112 10.97 -19.57 10.09
CA LEU A 112 9.85 -20.17 9.34
C LEU A 112 8.52 -19.96 10.06
N ASP A 113 8.49 -20.19 11.37
CA ASP A 113 7.29 -19.97 12.20
C ASP A 113 6.91 -18.50 12.18
N ALA A 114 7.90 -17.60 12.28
CA ALA A 114 7.66 -16.18 12.12
C ALA A 114 6.98 -15.88 10.77
N LEU A 115 7.50 -16.37 9.64
CA LEU A 115 6.90 -16.16 8.31
C LEU A 115 5.47 -16.70 8.19
N ILE A 116 5.18 -17.85 8.80
CA ILE A 116 3.83 -18.41 8.88
C ILE A 116 2.92 -17.45 9.66
N GLN A 117 3.40 -16.92 10.79
CA GLN A 117 2.65 -15.97 11.60
C GLN A 117 2.45 -14.63 10.87
N TYR A 118 3.46 -14.11 10.16
CA TYR A 118 3.28 -12.93 9.30
C TYR A 118 2.11 -13.13 8.35
N ARG A 119 2.04 -14.28 7.67
CA ARG A 119 0.93 -14.61 6.77
C ARG A 119 -0.42 -14.71 7.50
N ASN A 120 -0.47 -15.36 8.67
CA ASN A 120 -1.70 -15.51 9.47
C ASN A 120 -2.25 -14.14 9.95
N PHE A 121 -1.36 -13.21 10.30
CA PHE A 121 -1.72 -11.84 10.65
C PHE A 121 -2.03 -10.95 9.44
N GLY A 122 -1.89 -11.46 8.21
CA GLY A 122 -2.15 -10.71 6.98
C GLY A 122 -0.98 -9.83 6.51
N TYR A 123 0.19 -9.96 7.11
CA TYR A 123 1.42 -9.30 6.66
C TYR A 123 2.07 -10.06 5.50
N SER A 124 2.91 -9.35 4.76
CA SER A 124 3.75 -9.98 3.75
C SER A 124 4.76 -10.91 4.41
N HIS A 125 4.77 -12.17 4.02
CA HIS A 125 5.78 -13.16 4.39
C HIS A 125 6.96 -13.18 3.39
N ASN A 126 6.99 -12.23 2.44
CA ASN A 126 8.04 -12.10 1.43
C ASN A 126 9.24 -11.32 1.99
N THR A 127 9.78 -11.75 3.12
CA THR A 127 10.83 -11.02 3.87
C THR A 127 12.23 -11.32 3.36
N LEU A 128 12.56 -12.59 3.17
CA LEU A 128 13.87 -13.02 2.66
C LEU A 128 13.77 -13.42 1.19
N LEU A 129 12.77 -14.26 0.90
CA LEU A 129 12.43 -14.73 -0.44
C LEU A 129 10.99 -14.34 -0.72
N ALA A 130 10.69 -14.01 -1.98
CA ALA A 130 9.32 -13.83 -2.41
C ALA A 130 8.74 -15.19 -2.80
N LEU A 131 7.71 -15.62 -2.08
CA LEU A 131 6.94 -16.84 -2.29
C LEU A 131 5.55 -16.43 -2.74
N VAL A 132 5.19 -16.73 -3.99
CA VAL A 132 3.89 -16.39 -4.55
C VAL A 132 3.30 -17.56 -5.30
N VAL A 133 1.99 -17.72 -5.18
CA VAL A 133 1.23 -18.70 -5.95
C VAL A 133 0.81 -18.02 -7.25
N VAL A 134 1.28 -18.54 -8.38
CA VAL A 134 1.02 -17.98 -9.71
C VAL A 134 0.54 -19.08 -10.66
N PRO A 135 -0.21 -18.73 -11.72
CA PRO A 135 -0.51 -19.69 -12.79
C PRO A 135 0.78 -20.27 -13.38
N ASP A 136 0.78 -21.56 -13.69
CA ASP A 136 1.91 -22.21 -14.36
C ASP A 136 2.04 -21.68 -15.80
N PHE A 137 3.20 -21.11 -16.12
CA PHE A 137 3.51 -20.58 -17.44
C PHE A 137 3.49 -21.64 -18.55
N ARG A 138 3.62 -22.93 -18.20
CA ARG A 138 3.52 -24.06 -19.13
C ARG A 138 2.12 -24.66 -19.19
N ASN A 139 1.29 -24.44 -18.16
CA ASN A 139 -0.08 -24.92 -18.10
C ASN A 139 -0.95 -24.02 -17.19
N ASN A 140 -1.60 -23.02 -17.79
CA ASN A 140 -2.37 -22.01 -17.07
C ASN A 140 -3.65 -22.52 -16.35
N THR A 141 -3.96 -23.82 -16.42
CA THR A 141 -5.02 -24.46 -15.62
C THR A 141 -4.55 -24.88 -14.22
N ARG A 142 -3.24 -24.79 -13.95
CA ARG A 142 -2.61 -25.16 -12.67
C ARG A 142 -1.91 -23.96 -12.04
N PHE A 143 -1.70 -24.05 -10.74
CA PHE A 143 -0.90 -23.09 -9.98
C PHE A 143 0.41 -23.72 -9.54
N ILE A 144 1.47 -22.91 -9.50
CA ILE A 144 2.79 -23.29 -8.97
C ILE A 144 3.22 -22.32 -7.88
N ILE A 145 4.13 -22.78 -7.02
CA ILE A 145 4.84 -21.90 -6.09
C ILE A 145 6.03 -21.32 -6.85
N PHE A 146 6.03 -20.01 -7.02
CA PHE A 146 7.14 -19.27 -7.59
C PHE A 146 7.99 -18.68 -6.47
N VAL A 147 9.28 -18.98 -6.50
CA VAL A 147 10.29 -18.52 -5.54
C VAL A 147 11.21 -17.54 -6.27
N SER A 148 11.37 -16.34 -5.73
CA SER A 148 12.28 -15.34 -6.31
C SER A 148 12.99 -14.50 -5.24
N LYS A 149 14.02 -13.76 -5.67
CA LYS A 149 14.69 -12.77 -4.82
C LYS A 149 13.68 -11.72 -4.36
N ARG A 150 13.77 -11.30 -3.10
CA ARG A 150 13.02 -10.13 -2.64
C ARG A 150 13.50 -8.91 -3.43
N ARG A 151 12.55 -8.19 -4.02
CA ARG A 151 12.82 -6.89 -4.61
C ARG A 151 12.79 -5.86 -3.49
N PHE A 152 13.95 -5.53 -2.94
CA PHE A 152 14.09 -4.31 -2.17
C PHE A 152 13.90 -3.14 -3.14
N ARG A 153 13.05 -2.17 -2.80
CA ARG A 153 13.09 -0.89 -3.51
C ARG A 153 14.45 -0.29 -3.19
N GLU A 154 15.36 -0.29 -4.14
CA GLU A 154 16.48 0.65 -4.14
C GLU A 154 15.83 2.03 -4.12
N GLN A 155 16.00 2.75 -3.02
CA GLN A 155 15.68 4.18 -2.97
C GLN A 155 16.62 4.85 -3.96
N PHE A 156 16.04 5.55 -4.93
CA PHE A 156 16.78 6.45 -5.82
C PHE A 156 17.38 7.60 -5.01
#